data_AF-A0A4Q2Z9R8-F1
#
_entry.id   AF-A0A4Q2Z9R8-F1
#
_cell.length_a   1.000
_cell.length_b   1.000
_cell.length_c   1.000
_cell.angle_alpha   90.00
_cell.angle_beta   90.00
_cell.angle_gamma   90.00
#
_symmetry.space_group_name_H-M   'P 1'
#
loop_
_entity.id
_entity.type
_entity.pdbx_description
1 polymer ?
#
loop_
_entity_poly.entity_id
_entity_poly.type
_entity_poly.pdbx_seq_one_letter_code
_entity_poly.pdbx_strand_id
1 'polypeptide(L)'
;MRSNTACALAHGAIYLETREPDLTALGDSVTYTSPSHGAGAKYEFTIGKIPVTLNAMAAEKLAGHLQGFSGFVQQLPDPEPLRSDALQRISRAQCVLGIIMEPEWNDELWQPIGRLVEANGGLVFTFNSIYLADGTVLVGPMRD
;
A
#
# COMPACT_ATOMS: atom_id res chain seq x y z
N MET A 1 -2.44 -33.66 -3.65
CA MET A 1 -3.00 -32.30 -3.76
C MET A 1 -1.84 -31.33 -3.91
N ARG A 2 -1.62 -30.80 -5.12
CA ARG A 2 -0.68 -29.69 -5.32
C ARG A 2 -1.43 -28.43 -4.92
N SER A 3 -0.98 -27.77 -3.85
CA SER A 3 -1.46 -26.44 -3.51
C SER A 3 -1.07 -25.52 -4.65
N ASN A 4 -2.05 -25.11 -5.46
CA ASN A 4 -1.89 -24.00 -6.39
C ASN A 4 -1.79 -22.76 -5.51
N THR A 5 -0.57 -22.31 -5.23
CA THR A 5 -0.34 -20.95 -4.75
C THR A 5 -0.70 -20.02 -5.89
N ALA A 6 -1.99 -19.68 -6.00
CA ALA A 6 -2.42 -18.55 -6.78
C ALA A 6 -1.60 -17.36 -6.28
N CYS A 7 -0.82 -16.76 -7.18
CA CYS A 7 -0.21 -15.46 -6.93
C CYS A 7 -1.38 -14.51 -6.75
N ALA A 8 -1.83 -14.32 -5.50
CA ALA A 8 -2.96 -13.45 -5.21
C ALA A 8 -2.65 -12.08 -5.80
N LEU A 9 -3.54 -11.60 -6.67
CA LEU A 9 -3.41 -10.28 -7.27
C LEU A 9 -3.42 -9.25 -6.13
N ALA A 10 -2.40 -8.41 -6.09
CA ALA A 10 -2.41 -7.28 -5.18
C ALA A 10 -3.50 -6.31 -5.65
N HIS A 11 -4.41 -5.96 -4.75
CA HIS A 11 -5.49 -4.99 -4.97
C HIS A 11 -4.99 -3.53 -4.81
N GLY A 12 -3.76 -3.38 -4.32
CA GLY A 12 -3.07 -2.11 -4.18
C GLY A 12 -1.70 -2.30 -3.53
N ALA A 13 -1.01 -1.20 -3.28
CA ALA A 13 0.24 -1.18 -2.54
C ALA A 13 0.33 0.07 -1.65
N ILE A 14 0.95 -0.05 -0.48
CA ILE A 14 1.27 1.05 0.42
C ILE A 14 2.75 1.33 0.31
N TYR A 15 3.12 2.60 0.16
CA TYR A 15 4.51 3.08 0.09
C TYR A 15 4.77 3.89 1.35
N LEU A 16 5.71 3.45 2.18
CA LEU A 16 5.96 4.03 3.50
C LEU A 16 7.40 4.56 3.58
N GLU A 17 7.57 5.71 4.22
CA GLU A 17 8.87 6.38 4.44
C GLU A 17 9.72 5.67 5.51
N THR A 18 9.14 4.73 6.26
CA THR A 18 9.84 3.88 7.23
C THR A 18 10.16 2.50 6.67
N ARG A 19 11.29 1.94 7.09
CA ARG A 19 11.68 0.55 6.81
C ARG A 19 10.87 -0.46 7.62
N GLU A 20 10.50 -0.10 8.85
CA GLU A 20 9.78 -0.95 9.79
C GLU A 20 8.45 -0.28 10.12
N PRO A 21 7.35 -0.69 9.48
CA PRO A 21 6.06 -0.05 9.66
C PRO A 21 5.47 -0.36 11.04
N ASP A 22 4.98 0.68 11.72
CA ASP A 22 4.18 0.54 12.92
C ASP A 22 2.76 0.11 12.54
N LEU A 23 2.50 -1.20 12.61
CA LEU A 23 1.19 -1.77 12.34
C LEU A 23 0.18 -1.50 13.46
N THR A 24 0.62 -1.10 14.66
CA THR A 24 -0.31 -0.79 15.76
C THR A 24 -1.23 0.39 15.41
N ALA A 25 -0.80 1.25 14.47
CA ALA A 25 -1.59 2.34 13.90
C ALA A 25 -2.88 1.90 13.18
N LEU A 26 -2.98 0.62 12.78
CA LEU A 26 -4.23 0.05 12.28
C LEU A 26 -5.36 0.13 13.33
N GLY A 27 -4.99 0.18 14.62
CA GLY A 27 -5.89 0.38 15.76
C GLY A 27 -6.68 -0.87 16.16
N ASP A 28 -7.59 -0.68 17.11
CA ASP A 28 -8.40 -1.76 17.72
C ASP A 28 -9.37 -2.43 16.73
N SER A 29 -9.51 -1.88 15.53
CA SER A 29 -10.33 -2.43 14.44
C SER A 29 -9.73 -3.70 13.82
N VAL A 30 -8.58 -4.17 14.31
CA VAL A 30 -7.76 -5.19 13.68
C VAL A 30 -7.48 -6.38 14.61
N THR A 31 -7.82 -7.57 14.13
CA THR A 31 -7.42 -8.84 14.77
C THR A 31 -6.25 -9.45 14.01
N TYR A 32 -5.10 -9.61 14.67
CA TYR A 32 -3.89 -10.17 14.07
C TYR A 32 -3.91 -11.70 14.04
N THR A 33 -3.61 -12.27 12.88
CA THR A 33 -3.58 -13.73 12.68
C THR A 33 -2.15 -14.27 12.70
N SER A 34 -1.18 -13.56 12.11
CA SER A 34 0.25 -13.91 12.19
C SER A 34 1.14 -12.77 11.66
N PRO A 35 2.10 -12.24 12.44
CA PRO A 35 3.17 -11.41 11.92
C PRO A 35 4.41 -12.26 11.60
N SER A 36 4.75 -12.40 10.32
CA SER A 36 6.10 -12.80 9.93
C SER A 36 6.99 -11.55 9.90
N HIS A 37 8.12 -11.55 10.62
CA HIS A 37 9.03 -10.41 10.67
C HIS A 37 10.20 -10.59 9.69
N GLY A 38 10.67 -9.50 9.07
CA GLY A 38 11.84 -9.50 8.18
C GLY A 38 11.54 -9.17 6.72
N ALA A 39 12.54 -9.33 5.85
CA ALA A 39 12.36 -9.14 4.40
C ALA A 39 11.38 -10.19 3.86
N GLY A 40 10.34 -9.74 3.14
CA GLY A 40 9.24 -10.64 2.73
C GLY A 40 8.24 -10.95 3.84
N ALA A 41 8.19 -10.11 4.88
CA ALA A 41 7.18 -10.18 5.93
C ALA A 41 5.77 -10.24 5.35
N LYS A 42 4.94 -11.07 5.98
CA LYS A 42 3.51 -11.22 5.70
C LYS A 42 2.76 -10.89 6.98
N TYR A 43 1.81 -9.99 6.88
CA TYR A 43 0.95 -9.57 7.98
C TYR A 43 -0.49 -9.87 7.61
N GLU A 44 -1.11 -10.79 8.36
CA GLU A 44 -2.49 -11.18 8.16
C GLU A 44 -3.34 -10.65 9.30
N PHE A 45 -4.45 -10.02 8.95
CA PHE A 45 -5.39 -9.49 9.92
C PHE A 45 -6.80 -9.33 9.33
N THR A 46 -7.77 -8.99 10.17
CA THR A 46 -9.16 -8.72 9.75
C THR A 46 -9.53 -7.29 10.13
N ILE A 47 -10.04 -6.51 9.17
CA ILE A 47 -10.69 -5.21 9.41
C ILE A 47 -12.20 -5.44 9.32
N GLY A 48 -12.92 -5.28 10.43
CA GLY A 48 -14.35 -5.63 10.48
C GLY A 48 -14.57 -7.12 10.21
N LYS A 49 -15.09 -7.46 9.01
CA LYS A 49 -15.24 -8.85 8.53
C LYS A 49 -14.34 -9.18 7.34
N ILE A 50 -13.47 -8.26 6.96
CA ILE A 50 -12.70 -8.33 5.72
C ILE A 50 -11.29 -8.84 6.05
N PRO A 51 -10.90 -10.02 5.54
CA PRO A 51 -9.53 -10.49 5.66
C PRO A 51 -8.61 -9.62 4.79
N VAL A 52 -7.54 -9.13 5.40
CA VAL A 52 -6.51 -8.32 4.75
C VAL A 52 -5.14 -8.94 4.98
N THR A 53 -4.36 -9.03 3.92
CA THR A 53 -2.95 -9.43 3.96
C THR A 53 -2.09 -8.30 3.42
N LEU A 54 -1.08 -7.90 4.19
CA LEU A 54 0.00 -7.04 3.73
C LEU A 54 1.26 -7.87 3.52
N ASN A 55 1.80 -7.83 2.30
CA ASN A 55 3.07 -8.47 1.97
C ASN A 55 4.15 -7.41 1.78
N ALA A 56 5.13 -7.40 2.68
CA ALA A 56 6.30 -6.56 2.53
C ALA A 56 7.13 -7.02 1.33
N MET A 57 7.46 -6.06 0.46
CA MET A 57 8.39 -6.29 -0.63
C MET A 57 9.78 -6.63 -0.08
N ALA A 58 10.44 -7.62 -0.70
CA ALA A 58 11.84 -7.93 -0.40
C ALA A 58 12.74 -6.72 -0.72
N ALA A 59 13.70 -6.42 0.16
CA ALA A 59 14.52 -5.22 0.07
C ALA A 59 15.29 -5.12 -1.26
N GLU A 60 15.70 -6.26 -1.81
CA GLU A 60 16.45 -6.33 -3.07
C GLU A 60 15.61 -5.94 -4.29
N LYS A 61 14.28 -6.00 -4.18
CA LYS A 61 13.34 -5.62 -5.25
C LYS A 61 12.88 -4.17 -5.16
N LEU A 62 13.05 -3.54 -3.99
CA LEU A 62 12.50 -2.22 -3.70
C LEU A 62 12.99 -1.15 -4.69
N ALA A 63 14.30 -1.05 -4.90
CA ALA A 63 14.87 -0.03 -5.78
C ALA A 63 14.33 -0.12 -7.22
N GLY A 64 14.29 -1.32 -7.78
CA GLY A 64 13.74 -1.55 -9.12
C GLY A 64 12.24 -1.26 -9.21
N HIS A 65 11.48 -1.62 -8.16
CA HIS A 65 10.05 -1.31 -8.06
C HIS A 65 9.78 0.20 -8.02
N LEU A 66 10.49 0.93 -7.17
CA LEU A 66 10.33 2.39 -7.06
C LEU A 66 10.72 3.12 -8.35
N GLN A 67 11.75 2.64 -9.05
CA GLN A 67 12.13 3.15 -10.36
C GLN A 67 11.01 2.95 -11.40
N GLY A 68 10.48 1.72 -11.49
CA GLY A 68 9.38 1.41 -12.40
C GLY A 68 8.12 2.22 -12.08
N PHE A 69 7.79 2.33 -10.79
CA PHE A 69 6.63 3.09 -10.33
C PHE A 69 6.78 4.60 -10.60
N SER A 70 7.98 5.15 -10.41
CA SER A 70 8.27 6.54 -10.77
C SER A 70 8.10 6.78 -12.28
N GLY A 71 8.55 5.83 -13.12
CA GLY A 71 8.33 5.89 -14.56
C GLY A 71 6.85 5.86 -14.96
N PHE A 72 6.03 5.08 -14.25
CA PHE A 72 4.57 5.09 -14.41
C PHE A 72 3.98 6.47 -14.05
N VAL A 73 4.34 7.04 -12.89
CA VAL A 73 3.81 8.34 -12.45
C VAL A 73 4.15 9.45 -13.44
N GLN A 74 5.35 9.43 -14.02
CA GLN A 74 5.77 10.40 -15.03
C GLN A 74 4.88 10.40 -16.30
N GLN A 75 4.22 9.27 -16.60
CA GLN A 75 3.36 9.12 -17.77
C GLN A 75 1.91 9.50 -17.51
N LEU A 76 1.53 9.79 -16.26
CA LEU A 76 0.17 10.17 -15.92
C LEU A 76 -0.19 11.55 -16.54
N PRO A 77 -1.46 11.77 -16.94
CA PRO A 77 -1.89 13.01 -17.58
C PRO A 77 -2.01 14.19 -16.59
N ASP A 78 -1.88 13.93 -15.28
CA ASP A 78 -1.99 14.93 -14.21
C ASP A 78 -1.02 16.12 -14.37
N PRO A 79 -1.34 17.31 -13.85
CA PRO A 79 -0.43 18.46 -13.84
C PRO A 79 0.96 18.13 -13.26
N GLU A 80 2.00 18.74 -13.83
CA GLU A 80 3.39 18.52 -13.41
C GLU A 80 3.61 18.72 -11.89
N PRO A 81 3.05 19.75 -11.22
CA PRO A 81 3.23 19.91 -9.79
C PRO A 81 2.73 18.73 -8.96
N LEU A 82 1.60 18.10 -9.34
CA LEU A 82 1.04 16.95 -8.63
C LEU A 82 1.89 15.70 -8.87
N ARG A 83 2.34 15.48 -10.11
CA ARG A 83 3.29 14.38 -10.40
C ARG A 83 4.61 14.57 -9.66
N SER A 84 5.11 15.79 -9.57
CA SER A 84 6.35 16.12 -8.86
C SER A 84 6.25 15.84 -7.37
N ASP A 85 5.13 16.21 -6.73
CA ASP A 85 4.84 15.85 -5.33
C ASP A 85 4.77 14.33 -5.14
N ALA A 86 4.04 13.62 -6.00
CA ALA A 86 3.97 12.16 -5.97
C ALA A 86 5.35 11.50 -6.09
N LEU A 87 6.17 11.95 -7.05
CA LEU A 87 7.54 11.45 -7.24
C LEU A 87 8.44 11.75 -6.04
N GLN A 88 8.31 12.94 -5.43
CA GLN A 88 9.07 13.29 -4.24
C GLN A 88 8.75 12.35 -3.08
N ARG A 89 7.47 12.03 -2.86
CA ARG A 89 7.03 11.10 -1.81
C ARG A 89 7.48 9.67 -2.10
N ILE A 90 7.34 9.21 -3.34
CA ILE A 90 7.84 7.89 -3.77
C ILE A 90 9.35 7.76 -3.53
N SER A 91 10.13 8.83 -3.75
CA SER A 91 11.58 8.82 -3.55
C SER A 91 12.00 8.62 -2.08
N ARG A 92 11.10 8.88 -1.13
CA ARG A 92 11.32 8.68 0.31
C ARG A 92 10.89 7.31 0.80
N ALA A 93 10.19 6.52 -0.02
CA ALA A 93 9.68 5.22 0.38
C ALA A 93 10.82 4.24 0.69
N GLN A 94 10.78 3.66 1.88
CA GLN A 94 11.72 2.66 2.39
C GLN A 94 11.08 1.27 2.52
N CYS A 95 9.76 1.20 2.45
CA CYS A 95 8.99 -0.04 2.49
C CYS A 95 7.81 0.02 1.52
N VAL A 96 7.50 -1.11 0.90
CA VAL A 96 6.30 -1.29 0.08
C VAL A 96 5.53 -2.50 0.58
N LEU A 97 4.27 -2.29 0.92
CA LEU A 97 3.35 -3.33 1.38
C LEU A 97 2.31 -3.59 0.28
N GLY A 98 2.38 -4.73 -0.40
CA GLY A 98 1.33 -5.16 -1.32
C GLY A 98 0.10 -5.59 -0.54
N ILE A 99 -1.08 -5.11 -0.94
CA ILE A 99 -2.34 -5.36 -0.23
C ILE A 99 -3.15 -6.42 -0.97
N ILE A 100 -3.56 -7.46 -0.25
CA ILE A 100 -4.49 -8.48 -0.74
C ILE A 100 -5.70 -8.47 0.20
N MET A 101 -6.90 -8.39 -0.36
CA MET A 101 -8.16 -8.32 0.38
C MET A 101 -9.28 -8.92 -0.46
N GLU A 102 -10.33 -9.45 0.18
CA GLU A 102 -11.59 -9.78 -0.46
C GLU A 102 -12.74 -9.38 0.49
N PRO A 103 -13.73 -8.57 0.07
CA PRO A 103 -13.94 -7.96 -1.25
C PRO A 103 -12.98 -6.79 -1.56
N GLU A 104 -13.12 -6.17 -2.73
CA GLU A 104 -12.37 -4.97 -3.15
C GLU A 104 -12.51 -3.79 -2.17
N TRP A 105 -11.68 -2.74 -2.35
CA TRP A 105 -11.67 -1.55 -1.50
C TRP A 105 -13.05 -0.92 -1.28
N ASN A 106 -13.32 -0.60 -0.02
CA ASN A 106 -14.49 0.13 0.44
C ASN A 106 -14.10 1.11 1.56
N ASP A 107 -15.08 1.90 2.01
CA ASP A 107 -14.88 2.94 3.01
C ASP A 107 -14.43 2.39 4.38
N GLU A 108 -14.82 1.16 4.73
CA GLU A 108 -14.42 0.52 5.99
C GLU A 108 -12.91 0.24 6.05
N LEU A 109 -12.28 0.00 4.89
CA LEU A 109 -10.84 -0.26 4.78
C LEU A 109 -10.00 1.01 4.72
N TRP A 110 -10.56 2.10 4.17
CA TRP A 110 -9.82 3.33 4.00
C TRP A 110 -9.39 3.95 5.32
N GLN A 111 -10.25 3.96 6.33
CA GLN A 111 -9.94 4.55 7.63
C GLN A 111 -8.74 3.87 8.31
N PRO A 112 -8.73 2.53 8.52
CA PRO A 112 -7.60 1.87 9.17
C PRO A 112 -6.31 1.92 8.35
N ILE A 113 -6.39 1.74 7.02
CA ILE A 113 -5.21 1.83 6.16
C ILE A 113 -4.68 3.26 6.10
N GLY A 114 -5.57 4.27 6.08
CA GLY A 114 -5.22 5.68 6.17
C GLY A 114 -4.44 6.00 7.43
N ARG A 115 -4.87 5.51 8.60
CA ARG A 115 -4.11 5.66 9.86
C ARG A 115 -2.72 5.02 9.79
N LEU A 116 -2.61 3.84 9.19
CA LEU A 116 -1.31 3.20 8.97
C LEU A 116 -0.40 4.08 8.10
N VAL A 117 -0.92 4.63 7.01
CA VAL A 117 -0.19 5.51 6.09
C VAL A 117 0.23 6.81 6.77
N GLU A 118 -0.68 7.42 7.53
CA GLU A 118 -0.43 8.66 8.26
C GLU A 118 0.67 8.49 9.32
N ALA A 119 0.57 7.44 10.14
CA ALA A 119 1.53 7.17 11.21
C ALA A 119 2.95 6.88 10.71
N ASN A 120 3.07 6.34 9.49
CA ASN A 120 4.34 5.89 8.93
C ASN A 120 4.88 6.81 7.83
N GLY A 121 4.15 7.87 7.48
CA GLY A 121 4.43 8.75 6.34
C GLY A 121 4.38 7.98 5.03
N GLY A 122 3.35 8.17 4.21
CA GLY A 122 3.25 7.36 3.00
C GLY A 122 2.15 7.73 2.03
N LEU A 123 1.92 6.79 1.11
CA LEU A 123 0.93 6.85 0.05
C LEU A 123 0.30 5.48 -0.19
N VAL A 124 -0.93 5.47 -0.70
CA VAL A 124 -1.60 4.25 -1.19
C VAL A 124 -1.70 4.33 -2.71
N PHE A 125 -1.32 3.25 -3.38
CA PHE A 125 -1.59 3.05 -4.81
C PHE A 125 -2.67 1.99 -4.99
N THR A 126 -3.78 2.37 -5.62
CA THR A 126 -4.84 1.45 -6.03
C THR A 126 -5.66 2.08 -7.16
N PHE A 127 -6.41 1.28 -7.93
CA PHE A 127 -7.24 1.80 -9.04
C PHE A 127 -6.48 2.69 -10.04
N ASN A 128 -5.18 2.45 -10.25
CA ASN A 128 -4.28 3.27 -11.06
C ASN A 128 -4.06 4.71 -10.54
N SER A 129 -4.33 4.96 -9.27
CA SER A 129 -4.24 6.27 -8.63
C SER A 129 -3.45 6.21 -7.33
N ILE A 130 -2.84 7.34 -7.00
CA ILE A 130 -2.10 7.56 -5.76
C ILE A 130 -2.98 8.36 -4.83
N TYR A 131 -3.18 7.86 -3.62
CA TYR A 131 -4.01 8.46 -2.57
C TYR A 131 -3.13 8.85 -1.38
N LEU A 132 -3.51 9.97 -0.76
CA LEU A 132 -3.05 10.38 0.56
C LEU A 132 -3.76 9.57 1.66
N ALA A 133 -3.30 9.70 2.90
CA ALA A 133 -3.83 8.96 4.05
C ALA A 133 -5.32 9.22 4.33
N ASP A 134 -5.81 10.40 3.96
CA ASP A 134 -7.22 10.80 4.11
C ASP A 134 -8.13 10.32 2.96
N GLY A 135 -7.58 9.59 1.98
CA GLY A 135 -8.29 9.15 0.79
C GLY A 135 -8.36 10.19 -0.33
N THR A 136 -7.70 11.34 -0.19
CA THR A 136 -7.58 12.34 -1.27
C THR A 136 -6.71 11.79 -2.39
N VAL A 137 -7.19 11.85 -3.64
CA VAL A 137 -6.38 11.52 -4.83
C VAL A 137 -5.31 12.59 -5.05
N LEU A 138 -4.05 12.15 -5.13
CA LEU A 138 -2.91 12.99 -5.47
C LEU A 138 -2.68 13.04 -7.00
N VAL A 139 -2.63 11.86 -7.64
CA VAL A 139 -2.52 11.72 -9.11
C VAL A 139 -3.27 10.46 -9.57
N GLY A 140 -3.71 10.45 -10.82
CA GLY A 140 -4.44 9.35 -11.44
C GLY A 140 -5.96 9.58 -11.50
N PRO A 141 -6.70 8.67 -12.16
CA PRO A 141 -8.15 8.79 -12.29
C PRO A 141 -8.86 8.77 -10.94
N MET A 142 -9.86 9.64 -10.76
CA MET A 142 -10.81 9.45 -9.66
C MET A 142 -11.61 8.17 -9.92
N ARG A 143 -11.88 7.41 -8.86
CA ARG A 143 -12.84 6.31 -8.92
C ARG A 143 -14.24 6.93 -9.07
N ASP A 144 -14.96 6.54 -10.12
CA ASP A 144 -16.39 6.81 -10.30
C ASP A 144 -17.25 5.99 -9.33
#